data_AF-W5JC09-F1
#
_entry.id   AF-W5JC09-F1
#
_cell.length_a   1.000
_cell.length_b   1.000
_cell.length_c   1.000
_cell.angle_alpha   90.00
_cell.angle_beta   90.00
_cell.angle_gamma   90.00
#
_symmetry.space_group_name_H-M   'P 1'
#
loop_
_entity.id
_entity.type
_entity.pdbx_description
1 polymer ?
#
loop_
_entity_poly.entity_id
_entity_poly.type
_entity_poly.pdbx_seq_one_letter_code
_entity_poly.pdbx_strand_id
1 'polypeptide(L)'
;MADKKVAEQYYAPPPKLGKWDGFKSFLWDSETSQCLGRTGSSWDLAHCSRSHSIVTGGKNPEQRPDRGEPAAVSFDLASYETLFSSLILTTVTNNALTQLPERQTAVVCVVIAKILFFYVCFYAALVGFFAAMLAVFWQTLDVKIPKFQLDSSLIGSNPGLGFRPTPPEYQNVESSLIWYKASDNGNVAIWTNLIDEFLLPYTQEEDNRVDCSFDNPPPEGKVCKVPMTSWTPCNKENRYNFKKKSPCIFLKLNKIYNWVPDMYNTSTNLPENMPDDLKEHIRGEEARGNKNTNVVWVSCSGENPADNEHIGAIQYIPRRGFPGYFFPYKNVDNYLPPIVAVYFEKPKNVVAGPFDEEIVESVPVVPILDGIIVDVEVVSVVDELVDDVETVDD
;
A
#
# COMPACT_ATOMS: atom_id res chain seq x y z
N MET A 1 -49.01 1.13 43.52
CA MET A 1 -47.63 1.46 43.96
C MET A 1 -46.70 0.77 42.97
N ALA A 2 -45.85 1.42 42.19
CA ALA A 2 -45.31 2.76 42.27
C ALA A 2 -45.10 3.32 40.84
N ASP A 3 -45.23 4.63 40.72
CA ASP A 3 -44.92 5.44 39.55
C ASP A 3 -43.45 5.29 39.12
N LYS A 4 -43.20 5.17 37.82
CA LYS A 4 -41.88 5.46 37.23
C LYS A 4 -41.95 6.80 36.50
N LYS A 5 -41.27 7.77 37.11
CA LYS A 5 -41.08 9.14 36.62
C LYS A 5 -40.36 9.15 35.27
N VAL A 6 -40.82 10.04 34.41
CA VAL A 6 -40.22 10.51 33.17
C VAL A 6 -38.80 11.02 33.46
N ALA A 7 -37.80 10.49 32.77
CA ALA A 7 -36.47 11.09 32.67
C ALA A 7 -36.44 11.97 31.42
N GLU A 8 -36.08 13.24 31.62
CA GLU A 8 -35.90 14.27 30.61
C GLU A 8 -34.91 13.80 29.52
N GLN A 9 -35.39 13.68 28.28
CA GLN A 9 -34.53 13.48 27.12
C GLN A 9 -33.96 14.85 26.69
N TYR A 10 -32.68 15.09 26.96
CA TYR A 10 -31.94 16.29 26.55
C TYR A 10 -31.49 16.29 25.07
N TYR A 11 -31.96 15.34 24.27
CA TYR A 11 -31.60 15.26 22.85
C TYR A 11 -32.74 14.68 22.02
N ALA A 12 -33.34 15.50 21.15
CA ALA A 12 -34.25 15.02 20.13
C ALA A 12 -33.43 14.59 18.90
N PRO A 13 -33.56 13.35 18.40
CA PRO A 13 -32.88 12.94 17.18
C PRO A 13 -33.38 13.79 16.00
N PRO A 14 -32.49 14.22 15.08
CA PRO A 14 -32.88 15.09 13.98
C PRO A 14 -33.89 14.39 13.05
N PRO A 15 -34.80 15.14 12.42
CA PRO A 15 -35.78 14.59 11.50
C PRO A 15 -35.07 13.89 10.33
N LYS A 16 -35.54 12.69 9.95
CA LYS A 16 -34.98 11.93 8.82
C LYS A 16 -35.34 12.62 7.50
N LEU A 17 -34.49 13.53 7.03
CA LEU A 17 -34.57 14.16 5.71
C LEU A 17 -33.92 13.27 4.64
N GLY A 18 -34.40 13.34 3.39
CA GLY A 18 -33.81 12.63 2.25
C GLY A 18 -32.37 13.09 1.99
N LYS A 19 -31.51 12.22 1.42
CA LYS A 19 -30.05 12.50 1.25
C LYS A 19 -29.74 13.88 0.64
N TRP A 20 -30.53 14.31 -0.33
CA TRP A 20 -30.36 15.60 -1.00
C TRP A 20 -30.90 16.79 -0.18
N ASP A 21 -32.00 16.59 0.55
CA ASP A 21 -32.59 17.63 1.39
C ASP A 21 -31.78 17.83 2.68
N GLY A 22 -31.20 16.75 3.23
CA GLY A 22 -30.23 16.81 4.32
C GLY A 22 -28.88 17.41 3.90
N PHE A 23 -28.45 17.21 2.65
CA PHE A 23 -27.26 17.90 2.12
C PHE A 23 -27.51 19.40 1.95
N LYS A 24 -28.69 19.80 1.46
CA LYS A 24 -29.07 21.22 1.37
C LYS A 24 -29.17 21.88 2.73
N SER A 25 -29.79 21.23 3.72
CA SER A 25 -29.86 21.76 5.08
C SER A 25 -28.50 21.79 5.77
N PHE A 26 -27.60 20.85 5.46
CA PHE A 26 -26.22 20.87 5.94
C PHE A 26 -25.43 22.05 5.36
N LEU A 27 -25.58 22.33 4.06
CA LEU A 27 -24.90 23.44 3.40
C LEU A 27 -25.39 24.79 3.91
N TRP A 28 -26.71 24.97 4.02
CA TRP A 28 -27.32 26.20 4.50
C TRP A 28 -28.70 25.94 5.09
N ASP A 29 -28.84 26.20 6.39
CA ASP A 29 -30.13 26.18 7.07
C ASP A 29 -30.62 27.62 7.32
N SER A 30 -31.73 27.99 6.67
CA SER A 30 -32.31 29.33 6.80
C SER A 30 -33.06 29.56 8.12
N GLU A 31 -33.53 28.51 8.80
CA GLU A 31 -34.25 28.65 10.08
C GLU A 31 -33.27 28.86 11.24
N THR A 32 -32.12 28.17 11.23
CA THR A 32 -31.11 28.26 12.30
C THR A 32 -29.91 29.16 11.94
N SER A 33 -29.81 29.64 10.70
CA SER A 33 -28.68 30.46 10.19
C SER A 33 -27.31 29.80 10.37
N GLN A 34 -27.24 28.51 10.05
CA GLN A 34 -26.03 27.69 10.14
C GLN A 34 -25.51 27.33 8.74
N CYS A 35 -24.19 27.39 8.55
CA CYS A 35 -23.51 26.97 7.34
C CYS A 35 -22.58 25.79 7.70
N LEU A 36 -22.71 24.66 7.01
CA LEU A 36 -21.95 23.42 7.27
C LEU A 36 -22.05 22.93 8.73
N GLY A 37 -23.21 23.13 9.37
CA GLY A 37 -23.49 22.69 10.74
C GLY A 37 -22.87 23.56 11.85
N ARG A 38 -22.42 24.78 11.55
CA ARG A 38 -21.96 25.76 12.54
C ARG A 38 -22.68 27.09 12.37
N THR A 39 -23.00 27.76 13.48
CA THR A 39 -23.57 29.11 13.47
C THR A 39 -22.57 30.12 12.91
N GLY A 40 -23.05 31.19 12.26
CA GLY A 40 -22.16 32.26 11.73
C GLY A 40 -21.25 32.91 12.79
N SER A 41 -21.62 32.79 14.07
CA SER A 41 -20.81 33.16 15.24
C SER A 41 -19.66 32.19 15.54
N SER A 42 -19.80 30.90 15.21
CA SER A 42 -18.71 29.91 15.26
C SER A 42 -17.78 30.00 14.05
N TRP A 43 -18.19 30.72 13.01
CA TRP A 43 -17.40 31.05 11.82
C TRP A 43 -16.85 32.49 11.87
N ASP A 44 -16.82 33.18 13.01
CA ASP A 44 -16.20 34.52 13.17
C ASP A 44 -16.50 35.58 12.09
N LEU A 45 -17.61 35.47 11.35
CA LEU A 45 -17.95 36.37 10.24
C LEU A 45 -19.39 36.88 10.23
N ALA A 46 -20.17 36.65 11.29
CA ALA A 46 -21.56 37.12 11.36
C ALA A 46 -21.83 38.06 12.54
N HIS A 47 -21.16 39.22 12.57
CA HIS A 47 -21.68 40.39 13.30
C HIS A 47 -21.52 41.67 12.48
N CYS A 48 -22.11 41.68 11.28
CA CYS A 48 -22.35 42.92 10.55
C CYS A 48 -23.69 42.87 9.80
N SER A 49 -24.79 42.51 10.48
CA SER A 49 -26.14 42.90 10.04
C SER A 49 -27.18 42.66 11.13
N ARG A 50 -27.56 43.72 11.86
CA ARG A 50 -28.89 44.06 12.39
C ARG A 50 -28.79 44.97 13.61
N SER A 51 -28.96 46.27 13.37
CA SER A 51 -29.41 47.23 14.35
C SER A 51 -30.93 47.37 14.22
N HIS A 52 -31.70 47.09 15.29
CA HIS A 52 -32.87 47.86 15.75
C HIS A 52 -33.70 47.14 16.84
N SER A 53 -34.08 47.92 17.87
CA SER A 53 -35.16 47.74 18.87
C SER A 53 -34.85 46.85 20.10
N ILE A 54 -34.56 47.38 21.30
CA ILE A 54 -35.38 48.10 22.32
C ILE A 54 -36.30 47.18 23.17
N VAL A 55 -35.90 47.01 24.46
CA VAL A 55 -36.67 46.97 25.74
C VAL A 55 -37.55 45.73 25.99
N THR A 56 -37.43 44.95 27.09
CA THR A 56 -37.72 45.24 28.52
C THR A 56 -37.22 44.14 29.46
N GLY A 57 -36.83 44.52 30.70
CA GLY A 57 -36.98 43.80 32.00
C GLY A 57 -36.33 42.42 32.16
N GLY A 58 -35.69 42.03 33.27
CA GLY A 58 -35.67 42.52 34.63
C GLY A 58 -35.78 41.30 35.58
N LYS A 59 -34.74 41.07 36.40
CA LYS A 59 -34.68 40.45 37.75
C LYS A 59 -33.51 39.46 37.90
N ASN A 60 -32.64 39.79 38.85
CA ASN A 60 -31.81 38.86 39.64
C ASN A 60 -32.65 38.45 40.89
N PRO A 61 -32.38 37.34 41.62
CA PRO A 61 -31.24 37.34 42.55
C PRO A 61 -30.60 35.96 42.92
N GLU A 62 -29.40 36.08 43.51
CA GLU A 62 -28.78 35.32 44.62
C GLU A 62 -28.30 33.83 44.56
N GLN A 63 -27.05 33.66 45.07
CA GLN A 63 -26.51 32.60 45.99
C GLN A 63 -25.59 31.43 45.51
N ARG A 64 -24.26 31.69 45.52
CA ARG A 64 -23.07 31.10 46.24
C ARG A 64 -23.07 29.62 46.79
N PRO A 65 -21.91 29.04 47.21
CA PRO A 65 -20.84 28.29 46.48
C PRO A 65 -20.63 26.83 47.02
N ASP A 66 -19.81 25.98 46.37
CA ASP A 66 -18.69 25.23 47.00
C ASP A 66 -17.98 24.18 46.10
N ARG A 67 -16.67 24.35 46.00
CA ARG A 67 -15.51 23.42 46.15
C ARG A 67 -15.67 21.88 45.98
N GLY A 68 -14.76 21.27 45.20
CA GLY A 68 -14.19 19.93 45.50
C GLY A 68 -13.94 18.98 44.30
N GLU A 69 -12.67 18.75 43.98
CA GLU A 69 -12.01 17.87 42.99
C GLU A 69 -12.44 16.37 42.94
N PRO A 70 -12.08 15.64 41.85
CA PRO A 70 -10.86 14.81 41.92
C PRO A 70 -9.94 14.88 40.70
N ALA A 71 -8.65 14.61 40.96
CA ALA A 71 -7.52 14.61 40.04
C ALA A 71 -7.22 13.22 39.41
N ALA A 72 -6.17 13.22 38.55
CA ALA A 72 -5.43 12.14 37.85
C ALA A 72 -5.92 11.86 36.41
N VAL A 73 -5.31 12.35 35.30
CA VAL A 73 -3.93 12.37 34.73
C VAL A 73 -3.57 11.11 33.90
N SER A 74 -3.54 11.28 32.57
CA SER A 74 -2.56 10.70 31.62
C SER A 74 -2.79 11.34 30.22
N PHE A 75 -2.10 12.43 29.88
CA PHE A 75 -0.92 12.53 28.98
C PHE A 75 -1.08 11.85 27.60
N ASP A 76 -1.39 12.67 26.58
CA ASP A 76 -1.23 12.33 25.17
C ASP A 76 -0.75 13.56 24.36
N LEU A 77 0.36 13.40 23.64
CA LEU A 77 1.23 14.48 23.12
C LEU A 77 0.76 15.11 21.78
N ALA A 78 -0.42 14.75 21.27
CA ALA A 78 -1.00 15.34 20.05
C ALA A 78 -1.94 16.53 20.30
N SER A 79 -2.13 16.94 21.55
CA SER A 79 -3.06 18.01 21.92
C SER A 79 -2.40 19.37 22.19
N TYR A 80 -1.07 19.50 22.16
CA TYR A 80 -0.41 20.71 22.67
C TYR A 80 -0.45 21.91 21.68
N GLU A 81 -0.39 21.68 20.37
CA GLU A 81 -0.49 22.75 19.36
C GLU A 81 -1.94 23.27 19.20
N THR A 82 -2.93 22.38 19.29
CA THR A 82 -4.36 22.75 19.22
C THR A 82 -4.88 23.33 20.53
N LEU A 83 -4.33 22.95 21.68
CA LEU A 83 -4.70 23.52 22.99
C LEU A 83 -4.00 24.84 23.30
N PHE A 84 -2.78 25.10 22.82
CA PHE A 84 -2.16 26.44 22.99
C PHE A 84 -2.84 27.50 22.11
N SER A 85 -3.20 27.15 20.88
CA SER A 85 -3.96 28.06 20.02
C SER A 85 -5.38 28.29 20.53
N SER A 86 -6.04 27.28 21.12
CA SER A 86 -7.39 27.45 21.67
C SER A 86 -7.40 28.11 23.05
N LEU A 87 -6.45 27.85 23.95
CA LEU A 87 -6.43 28.49 25.28
C LEU A 87 -6.03 29.97 25.20
N ILE A 88 -5.11 30.34 24.29
CA ILE A 88 -4.76 31.75 24.05
C ILE A 88 -5.91 32.48 23.35
N LEU A 89 -6.60 31.86 22.38
CA LEU A 89 -7.74 32.50 21.72
C LEU A 89 -8.97 32.62 22.65
N THR A 90 -9.21 31.63 23.53
CA THR A 90 -10.39 31.60 24.41
C THR A 90 -10.21 32.48 25.66
N THR A 91 -8.99 32.71 26.14
CA THR A 91 -8.73 33.64 27.26
C THR A 91 -8.57 35.09 26.81
N VAL A 92 -8.14 35.34 25.57
CA VAL A 92 -8.08 36.69 25.00
C VAL A 92 -9.47 37.18 24.53
N THR A 93 -10.38 36.28 24.14
CA THR A 93 -11.74 36.67 23.67
C THR A 93 -12.77 36.81 24.79
N ASN A 94 -12.76 35.96 25.82
CA ASN A 94 -13.88 35.93 26.79
C ASN A 94 -13.89 37.05 27.85
N ASN A 95 -12.80 37.77 28.07
CA ASN A 95 -12.76 38.84 29.09
C ASN A 95 -12.42 40.25 28.58
N ALA A 96 -12.16 40.45 27.28
CA ALA A 96 -11.75 41.75 26.75
C ALA A 96 -12.61 42.31 25.60
N LEU A 97 -13.56 41.55 25.04
CA LEU A 97 -14.36 42.00 23.88
C LEU A 97 -15.83 42.33 24.17
N THR A 98 -16.30 42.11 25.39
CA THR A 98 -17.70 42.38 25.79
C THR A 98 -17.96 43.83 26.26
N GLN A 99 -16.97 44.74 26.16
CA GLN A 99 -17.14 46.16 26.48
C GLN A 99 -16.54 47.12 25.44
N LEU A 100 -16.44 46.72 24.17
CA LEU A 100 -15.95 47.63 23.13
C LEU A 100 -17.14 48.23 22.33
N PRO A 101 -17.28 49.56 22.23
CA PRO A 101 -18.37 50.23 21.52
C PRO A 101 -18.52 49.74 20.07
N GLU A 102 -19.71 49.86 19.46
CA GLU A 102 -20.08 49.42 18.09
C GLU A 102 -19.05 49.77 16.98
N ARG A 103 -18.17 50.75 17.24
CA ARG A 103 -17.06 51.16 16.38
C ARG A 103 -15.89 50.16 16.31
N GLN A 104 -15.67 49.33 17.32
CA GLN A 104 -14.52 48.41 17.41
C GLN A 104 -14.73 47.07 16.69
N THR A 105 -15.96 46.56 16.61
CA THR A 105 -16.30 45.33 15.86
C THR A 105 -16.08 45.49 14.35
N ALA A 106 -16.43 46.65 13.79
CA ALA A 106 -16.17 46.98 12.38
C ALA A 106 -14.67 47.05 12.06
N VAL A 107 -13.85 47.53 13.00
CA VAL A 107 -12.38 47.60 12.83
C VAL A 107 -11.77 46.21 12.82
N VAL A 108 -12.22 45.30 13.69
CA VAL A 108 -11.74 43.91 13.73
C VAL A 108 -12.08 43.15 12.45
N CYS A 109 -13.32 43.24 11.94
CA CYS A 109 -13.70 42.61 10.68
C CYS A 109 -12.91 43.15 9.47
N VAL A 110 -12.64 44.46 9.44
CA VAL A 110 -11.82 45.09 8.38
C VAL A 110 -10.36 44.64 8.49
N VAL A 111 -9.83 44.46 9.70
CA VAL A 111 -8.47 43.94 9.91
C VAL A 111 -8.38 42.48 9.47
N ILE A 112 -9.33 41.62 9.85
CA ILE A 112 -9.37 40.21 9.44
C ILE A 112 -9.49 40.09 7.92
N ALA A 113 -10.38 40.86 7.27
CA ALA A 113 -10.52 40.85 5.82
C ALA A 113 -9.24 41.30 5.10
N LYS A 114 -8.52 42.29 5.64
CA LYS A 114 -7.21 42.72 5.10
C LYS A 114 -6.14 41.65 5.27
N ILE A 115 -6.12 40.96 6.41
CA ILE A 115 -5.19 39.86 6.67
C ILE A 115 -5.49 38.68 5.72
N LEU A 116 -6.76 38.29 5.57
CA LEU A 116 -7.16 37.22 4.65
C LEU A 116 -6.85 37.55 3.20
N PHE A 117 -7.16 38.76 2.74
CA PHE A 117 -6.82 39.19 1.37
C PHE A 117 -5.30 39.17 1.14
N PHE A 118 -4.52 39.64 2.11
CA PHE A 118 -3.06 39.56 2.06
C PHE A 118 -2.59 38.11 1.91
N TYR A 119 -3.08 37.17 2.73
CA TYR A 119 -2.70 35.76 2.64
C TYR A 119 -3.16 35.12 1.32
N VAL A 120 -4.33 35.45 0.81
CA VAL A 120 -4.80 34.95 -0.49
C VAL A 120 -3.87 35.39 -1.62
N CYS A 121 -3.52 36.68 -1.69
CA CYS A 121 -2.60 37.18 -2.70
C CYS A 121 -1.17 36.61 -2.52
N PHE A 122 -0.70 36.52 -1.29
CA PHE A 122 0.61 35.97 -0.96
C PHE A 122 0.73 34.49 -1.37
N TYR A 123 -0.23 33.65 -1.00
CA TYR A 123 -0.23 32.24 -1.38
C TYR A 123 -0.45 32.05 -2.88
N ALA A 124 -1.26 32.89 -3.54
CA ALA A 124 -1.38 32.85 -5.00
C ALA A 124 -0.05 33.12 -5.70
N ALA A 125 0.73 34.09 -5.22
CA ALA A 125 2.06 34.37 -5.74
C ALA A 125 3.05 33.22 -5.46
N LEU A 126 3.03 32.63 -4.26
CA LEU A 126 3.87 31.47 -3.91
C LEU A 126 3.55 30.25 -4.78
N VAL A 127 2.26 29.93 -4.97
CA VAL A 127 1.84 28.81 -5.84
C VAL A 127 2.27 29.08 -7.28
N GLY A 128 2.13 30.32 -7.77
CA GLY A 128 2.60 30.71 -9.09
C GLY A 128 4.12 30.53 -9.27
N PHE A 129 4.91 30.95 -8.28
CA PHE A 129 6.36 30.75 -8.29
C PHE A 129 6.75 29.27 -8.25
N PHE A 130 6.11 28.48 -7.38
CA PHE A 130 6.32 27.04 -7.31
C PHE A 130 5.96 26.34 -8.62
N ALA A 131 4.82 26.70 -9.23
CA ALA A 131 4.39 26.15 -10.51
C ALA A 131 5.36 26.50 -11.65
N ALA A 132 5.92 27.72 -11.66
CA ALA A 132 6.93 28.11 -12.63
C ALA A 132 8.23 27.29 -12.46
N MET A 133 8.68 27.08 -11.22
CA MET A 133 9.85 26.25 -10.94
C MET A 133 9.61 24.78 -11.31
N LEU A 134 8.41 24.26 -11.03
CA LEU A 134 8.04 22.90 -11.42
C LEU A 134 7.95 22.75 -12.95
N ALA A 135 7.46 23.76 -13.67
CA ALA A 135 7.40 23.76 -15.13
C ALA A 135 8.79 23.73 -15.77
N VAL A 136 9.74 24.51 -15.23
CA VAL A 136 11.16 24.45 -15.67
C VAL A 136 11.75 23.07 -15.36
N PHE A 137 11.46 22.50 -14.20
CA PHE A 137 11.92 21.16 -13.85
C PHE A 137 11.39 20.09 -14.82
N TRP A 138 10.11 20.15 -15.21
CA TRP A 138 9.52 19.22 -16.18
C TRP A 138 10.19 19.28 -17.56
N GLN A 139 10.72 20.43 -17.98
CA GLN A 139 11.49 20.54 -19.22
C GLN A 139 12.84 19.81 -19.17
N THR A 140 13.36 19.49 -17.98
CA THR A 140 14.62 18.76 -17.81
C THR A 140 14.46 17.24 -17.75
N LEU A 141 13.23 16.73 -17.82
CA LEU A 141 12.91 15.31 -17.73
C LEU A 141 12.50 14.76 -19.09
N ASP A 142 13.08 13.63 -19.45
CA ASP A 142 12.62 12.83 -20.59
C ASP A 142 11.42 11.96 -20.15
N VAL A 143 10.40 11.85 -21.00
CA VAL A 143 9.18 11.08 -20.73
C VAL A 143 9.44 9.56 -20.86
N LYS A 144 10.41 9.16 -21.68
CA LYS A 144 10.69 7.76 -21.99
C LYS A 144 11.78 7.14 -21.13
N ILE A 145 12.69 7.95 -20.58
CA ILE A 145 13.91 7.46 -19.93
C ILE A 145 14.09 8.15 -18.57
N PRO A 146 14.28 7.40 -17.48
CA PRO A 146 14.56 8.00 -16.18
C PRO A 146 15.94 8.69 -16.18
N LYS A 147 16.00 9.87 -15.57
CA LYS A 147 17.21 10.70 -15.50
C LYS A 147 18.34 10.06 -14.71
N PHE A 148 18.01 9.45 -13.57
CA PHE A 148 18.94 8.68 -12.75
C PHE A 148 18.69 7.19 -12.97
N GLN A 149 19.75 6.43 -13.22
CA GLN A 149 19.70 5.03 -13.63
C GLN A 149 20.63 4.17 -12.78
N LEU A 150 20.25 2.92 -12.53
CA LEU A 150 21.01 1.94 -11.74
C LEU A 150 21.54 2.56 -10.43
N ASP A 151 22.84 2.53 -10.16
CA ASP A 151 23.46 2.98 -8.90
C ASP A 151 23.32 4.48 -8.65
N SER A 152 23.07 5.29 -9.69
CA SER A 152 22.78 6.71 -9.51
C SER A 152 21.34 6.98 -9.06
N SER A 153 20.50 5.94 -9.03
CA SER A 153 19.09 6.00 -8.62
C SER A 153 18.89 5.39 -7.24
N LEU A 154 17.82 5.79 -6.54
CA LEU A 154 17.44 5.22 -5.24
C LEU A 154 17.11 3.72 -5.30
N ILE A 155 16.74 3.21 -6.47
CA ILE A 155 16.37 1.80 -6.68
C ILE A 155 17.63 0.92 -6.71
N GLY A 156 18.78 1.47 -7.11
CA GLY A 156 20.03 0.74 -7.28
C GLY A 156 20.06 -0.17 -8.52
N SER A 157 21.02 -1.08 -8.53
CA SER A 157 21.28 -2.06 -9.58
C SER A 157 20.74 -3.47 -9.28
N ASN A 158 20.12 -3.70 -8.10
CA ASN A 158 19.55 -5.00 -7.75
C ASN A 158 18.02 -5.03 -7.96
N PRO A 159 17.51 -5.77 -8.96
CA PRO A 159 16.08 -5.89 -9.16
C PRO A 159 15.43 -6.78 -8.10
N GLY A 160 14.35 -6.27 -7.49
CA GLY A 160 13.47 -7.09 -6.69
C GLY A 160 12.86 -8.24 -7.50
N LEU A 161 12.74 -9.40 -6.88
CA LEU A 161 12.00 -10.54 -7.41
C LEU A 161 10.62 -10.55 -6.74
N GLY A 162 9.57 -10.87 -7.50
CA GLY A 162 8.21 -10.95 -6.99
C GLY A 162 7.55 -12.26 -7.42
N PHE A 163 6.55 -12.70 -6.66
CA PHE A 163 5.79 -13.92 -6.95
C PHE A 163 4.33 -13.61 -7.27
N ARG A 164 3.66 -14.56 -7.93
CA ARG A 164 2.23 -14.55 -8.24
C ARG A 164 1.66 -15.96 -8.05
N PRO A 165 0.43 -16.10 -7.53
CA PRO A 165 -0.50 -15.04 -7.14
C PRO A 165 -0.11 -14.41 -5.78
N THR A 166 -0.38 -13.11 -5.62
CA THR A 166 -0.26 -12.44 -4.32
C THR A 166 -1.58 -12.59 -3.54
N PRO A 167 -1.55 -12.68 -2.21
CA PRO A 167 -2.76 -12.78 -1.41
C PRO A 167 -3.73 -11.61 -1.67
N PRO A 168 -5.04 -11.86 -1.67
CA PRO A 168 -6.02 -10.81 -1.91
C PRO A 168 -6.14 -9.89 -0.69
N GLU A 169 -6.49 -8.63 -0.95
CA GLU A 169 -6.46 -7.52 0.02
C GLU A 169 -7.22 -7.79 1.33
N TYR A 170 -8.27 -8.60 1.30
CA TYR A 170 -9.11 -8.92 2.45
C TYR A 170 -8.51 -9.96 3.43
N GLN A 171 -7.37 -10.58 3.09
CA GLN A 171 -6.74 -11.67 3.86
C GLN A 171 -5.42 -11.26 4.53
N ASN A 172 -5.11 -9.95 4.57
CA ASN A 172 -3.88 -9.29 5.05
C ASN A 172 -2.88 -8.98 3.92
N VAL A 173 -2.81 -7.70 3.54
CA VAL A 173 -1.95 -7.14 2.46
C VAL A 173 -0.45 -7.26 2.73
N GLU A 174 -0.04 -7.52 3.98
CA GLU A 174 1.36 -7.60 4.39
C GLU A 174 1.90 -9.03 4.41
N SER A 175 1.05 -10.04 4.20
CA SER A 175 1.47 -11.44 4.23
C SER A 175 1.90 -11.95 2.85
N SER A 176 3.00 -12.69 2.80
CA SER A 176 3.45 -13.51 1.65
C SER A 176 2.75 -14.87 1.58
N LEU A 177 1.74 -15.08 2.43
CA LEU A 177 1.18 -16.39 2.73
C LEU A 177 0.13 -16.84 1.71
N ILE A 178 0.41 -17.94 1.01
CA ILE A 178 -0.57 -18.60 0.14
C ILE A 178 -1.22 -19.72 0.93
N TRP A 179 -2.41 -19.43 1.48
CA TRP A 179 -3.22 -20.42 2.16
C TRP A 179 -4.47 -20.77 1.37
N TYR A 180 -4.65 -22.07 1.12
CA TYR A 180 -5.86 -22.54 0.43
C TYR A 180 -6.29 -23.94 0.85
N LYS A 181 -7.59 -24.21 0.68
CA LYS A 181 -8.21 -25.51 0.90
C LYS A 181 -8.44 -26.19 -0.45
N ALA A 182 -7.65 -27.23 -0.75
CA ALA A 182 -7.78 -27.97 -2.01
C ALA A 182 -9.15 -28.67 -2.18
N SER A 183 -9.87 -28.94 -1.07
CA SER A 183 -11.22 -29.50 -1.09
C SER A 183 -12.29 -28.51 -1.53
N ASP A 184 -12.05 -27.20 -1.33
CA ASP A 184 -12.99 -26.14 -1.68
C ASP A 184 -12.65 -25.54 -3.04
N ASN A 185 -13.46 -25.88 -4.05
CA ASN A 185 -13.29 -25.34 -5.40
C ASN A 185 -13.45 -23.81 -5.46
N GLY A 186 -14.21 -23.20 -4.55
CA GLY A 186 -14.38 -21.74 -4.48
C GLY A 186 -13.11 -21.05 -4.04
N ASN A 187 -12.49 -21.55 -2.96
CA ASN A 187 -11.22 -21.02 -2.46
C ASN A 187 -10.07 -21.22 -3.46
N VAL A 188 -9.99 -22.39 -4.11
CA VAL A 188 -9.01 -22.62 -5.20
C VAL A 188 -9.24 -21.66 -6.38
N ALA A 189 -10.50 -21.38 -6.73
CA ALA A 189 -10.82 -20.51 -7.85
C ALA A 189 -10.30 -19.07 -7.66
N ILE A 190 -10.26 -18.58 -6.43
CA ILE A 190 -9.72 -17.24 -6.10
C ILE A 190 -8.27 -17.14 -6.57
N TRP A 191 -7.43 -18.09 -6.14
CA TRP A 191 -6.02 -18.12 -6.51
C TRP A 191 -5.79 -18.34 -8.00
N THR A 192 -6.56 -19.25 -8.63
CA THR A 192 -6.39 -19.54 -10.05
C THR A 192 -6.82 -18.37 -10.94
N ASN A 193 -7.85 -17.62 -10.52
CA ASN A 193 -8.31 -16.44 -11.25
C ASN A 193 -7.27 -15.31 -11.20
N LEU A 194 -6.59 -15.12 -10.07
CA LEU A 194 -5.50 -14.14 -9.94
C LEU A 194 -4.33 -14.47 -10.88
N ILE A 195 -4.01 -15.75 -11.04
CA ILE A 195 -2.99 -16.20 -12.00
C ILE A 195 -3.48 -15.99 -13.44
N ASP A 196 -4.73 -16.32 -13.74
CA ASP A 196 -5.32 -16.10 -15.07
C ASP A 196 -5.27 -14.62 -15.49
N GLU A 197 -5.61 -13.71 -14.57
CA GLU A 197 -5.52 -12.28 -14.79
C GLU A 197 -4.08 -11.82 -15.04
N PHE A 198 -3.13 -12.35 -14.26
CA PHE A 198 -1.71 -12.07 -14.42
C PHE A 198 -1.14 -12.58 -15.76
N LEU A 199 -1.59 -13.74 -16.24
CA LEU A 199 -1.11 -14.38 -17.48
C LEU A 199 -1.83 -13.88 -18.74
N LEU A 200 -2.94 -13.16 -18.60
CA LEU A 200 -3.71 -12.59 -19.71
C LEU A 200 -2.83 -11.84 -20.75
N PRO A 201 -1.97 -10.88 -20.37
CA PRO A 201 -1.15 -10.14 -21.34
C PRO A 201 -0.13 -11.02 -22.07
N TYR A 202 0.27 -12.16 -21.51
CA TYR A 202 1.21 -13.10 -22.14
C TYR A 202 0.55 -14.01 -23.17
N THR A 203 -0.78 -14.13 -23.14
CA THR A 203 -1.56 -14.91 -24.11
C THR A 203 -1.91 -14.08 -25.34
N GLN A 204 -1.82 -12.75 -25.25
CA GLN A 204 -2.11 -11.82 -26.33
C GLN A 204 -0.91 -11.71 -27.28
N GLU A 205 -1.19 -11.86 -28.58
CA GLU A 205 -0.23 -11.68 -29.66
C GLU A 205 -0.12 -10.20 -30.04
N GLU A 206 1.10 -9.71 -30.22
CA GLU A 206 1.40 -8.32 -30.56
C GLU A 206 2.48 -8.30 -31.64
N ASP A 207 2.38 -7.39 -32.62
CA ASP A 207 3.29 -7.32 -33.78
C ASP A 207 4.75 -7.04 -33.40
N ASN A 208 4.96 -6.42 -32.23
CA ASN A 208 6.28 -6.04 -31.75
C ASN A 208 6.96 -7.13 -30.89
N ARG A 209 6.30 -8.27 -30.67
CA ARG A 209 6.85 -9.43 -29.95
C ARG A 209 7.41 -10.45 -30.92
N VAL A 210 8.68 -10.83 -30.73
CA VAL A 210 9.38 -11.81 -31.56
C VAL A 210 9.90 -12.97 -30.72
N ASP A 211 10.02 -14.15 -31.34
CA ASP A 211 10.63 -15.30 -30.69
C ASP A 211 12.15 -15.10 -30.57
N CYS A 212 12.62 -15.03 -29.34
CA CYS A 212 14.03 -14.83 -29.01
C CYS A 212 14.70 -16.14 -28.57
N SER A 213 16.01 -16.21 -28.80
CA SER A 213 16.87 -17.29 -28.32
C SER A 213 18.24 -16.74 -27.94
N PHE A 214 19.10 -17.56 -27.34
CA PHE A 214 20.46 -17.15 -26.98
C PHE A 214 21.33 -16.74 -28.18
N ASP A 215 21.07 -17.31 -29.35
CA ASP A 215 21.78 -16.96 -30.59
C ASP A 215 21.12 -15.80 -31.35
N ASN A 216 19.81 -15.59 -31.14
CA ASN A 216 19.03 -14.57 -31.82
C ASN A 216 18.35 -13.63 -30.80
N PRO A 217 19.05 -12.58 -30.36
CA PRO A 217 18.47 -11.53 -29.53
C PRO A 217 17.44 -10.70 -30.33
N PRO A 218 16.55 -9.96 -29.66
CA PRO A 218 15.54 -9.14 -30.34
C PRO A 218 16.21 -7.99 -31.11
N PRO A 219 15.72 -7.66 -32.33
CA PRO A 219 16.19 -6.49 -33.06
C PRO A 219 15.74 -5.19 -32.38
N GLU A 220 16.38 -4.06 -32.71
CA GLU A 220 16.05 -2.77 -32.12
C GLU A 220 14.57 -2.41 -32.30
N GLY A 221 13.92 -2.00 -31.21
CA GLY A 221 12.49 -1.64 -31.20
C GLY A 221 11.51 -2.81 -31.09
N LYS A 222 11.99 -4.07 -31.09
CA LYS A 222 11.17 -5.25 -30.80
C LYS A 222 11.50 -5.85 -29.44
N VAL A 223 10.58 -6.64 -28.92
CA VAL A 223 10.67 -7.28 -27.59
C VAL A 223 10.51 -8.78 -27.71
N CYS A 224 11.06 -9.52 -26.75
CA CYS A 224 10.97 -10.98 -26.76
C CYS A 224 9.59 -11.46 -26.30
N LYS A 225 9.05 -12.43 -27.04
CA LYS A 225 7.85 -13.17 -26.67
C LYS A 225 8.22 -14.23 -25.63
N VAL A 226 7.38 -14.37 -24.60
CA VAL A 226 7.48 -15.49 -23.64
C VAL A 226 6.61 -16.63 -24.16
N PRO A 227 7.17 -17.80 -24.49
CA PRO A 227 6.40 -18.90 -25.05
C PRO A 227 5.50 -19.52 -23.97
N MET A 228 4.17 -19.57 -24.21
CA MET A 228 3.20 -20.16 -23.27
C MET A 228 2.89 -21.64 -23.52
N THR A 229 3.70 -22.35 -24.31
CA THR A 229 3.43 -23.73 -24.76
C THR A 229 4.00 -24.81 -23.84
N SER A 230 5.10 -24.56 -23.13
CA SER A 230 5.85 -25.55 -22.34
C SER A 230 5.59 -25.44 -20.82
N TRP A 231 4.36 -25.17 -20.42
CA TRP A 231 4.00 -24.88 -19.02
C TRP A 231 3.31 -26.04 -18.30
N THR A 232 3.37 -27.25 -18.83
CA THR A 232 2.76 -28.41 -18.14
C THR A 232 3.62 -28.82 -16.95
N PRO A 233 3.06 -28.98 -15.73
CA PRO A 233 1.64 -29.04 -15.42
C PRO A 233 1.01 -27.73 -14.90
N CYS A 234 1.77 -26.63 -14.85
CA CYS A 234 1.35 -25.27 -14.47
C CYS A 234 0.55 -24.51 -15.56
N ASN A 235 -0.42 -25.18 -16.17
CA ASN A 235 -1.29 -24.59 -17.18
C ASN A 235 -2.68 -24.27 -16.61
N LYS A 236 -3.44 -23.47 -17.37
CA LYS A 236 -4.80 -23.06 -17.00
C LYS A 236 -5.76 -24.26 -16.95
N GLU A 237 -5.58 -25.23 -17.84
CA GLU A 237 -6.42 -26.44 -17.93
C GLU A 237 -6.37 -27.27 -16.65
N ASN A 238 -5.19 -27.40 -16.03
CA ASN A 238 -5.00 -28.09 -14.75
C ASN A 238 -5.24 -27.19 -13.53
N ARG A 239 -5.71 -25.95 -13.72
CA ARG A 239 -5.85 -24.95 -12.65
C ARG A 239 -4.57 -24.78 -11.84
N TYR A 240 -3.43 -24.73 -12.54
CA TYR A 240 -2.10 -24.57 -11.95
C TYR A 240 -1.81 -25.59 -10.82
N ASN A 241 -2.41 -26.79 -10.90
CA ASN A 241 -2.34 -27.88 -9.94
C ASN A 241 -2.77 -27.59 -8.48
N PHE A 242 -3.41 -26.45 -8.19
CA PHE A 242 -3.92 -26.15 -6.85
C PHE A 242 -4.85 -27.24 -6.32
N LYS A 243 -5.74 -27.79 -7.17
CA LYS A 243 -6.65 -28.86 -6.76
C LYS A 243 -5.94 -30.16 -6.34
N LYS A 244 -4.73 -30.41 -6.86
CA LYS A 244 -3.95 -31.63 -6.57
C LYS A 244 -3.06 -31.49 -5.35
N LYS A 245 -3.15 -30.39 -4.59
CA LYS A 245 -2.26 -30.09 -3.47
C LYS A 245 -0.81 -29.84 -3.89
N SER A 246 -0.61 -29.41 -5.14
CA SER A 246 0.71 -29.23 -5.76
C SER A 246 0.74 -27.89 -6.50
N PRO A 247 0.65 -26.75 -5.80
CA PRO A 247 0.43 -25.46 -6.45
C PRO A 247 1.62 -25.05 -7.32
N CYS A 248 1.34 -24.28 -8.37
CA CYS A 248 2.36 -23.60 -9.16
C CYS A 248 2.37 -22.10 -8.85
N ILE A 249 3.55 -21.58 -8.50
CA ILE A 249 3.78 -20.17 -8.18
C ILE A 249 4.67 -19.55 -9.25
N PHE A 250 4.28 -18.41 -9.79
CA PHE A 250 5.01 -17.74 -10.87
C PHE A 250 5.93 -16.67 -10.29
N LEU A 251 7.20 -16.72 -10.65
CA LEU A 251 8.20 -15.72 -10.32
C LEU A 251 8.38 -14.74 -11.47
N LYS A 252 8.59 -13.47 -11.11
CA LYS A 252 8.76 -12.35 -12.03
C LYS A 252 9.75 -11.34 -11.45
N LEU A 253 10.70 -10.88 -12.26
CA LEU A 253 11.60 -9.80 -11.88
C LEU A 253 10.98 -8.42 -12.09
N ASN A 254 11.33 -7.48 -11.22
CA ASN A 254 11.01 -6.06 -11.38
C ASN A 254 11.77 -5.48 -12.57
N LYS A 255 11.10 -4.59 -13.32
CA LYS A 255 11.68 -3.96 -14.51
C LYS A 255 12.52 -2.76 -14.08
N ILE A 256 13.83 -2.80 -14.31
CA ILE A 256 14.74 -1.66 -14.15
C ILE A 256 15.21 -1.21 -15.55
N TYR A 257 15.13 0.09 -15.82
CA TYR A 257 15.54 0.65 -17.10
C TYR A 257 17.05 0.45 -17.32
N ASN A 258 17.41 -0.06 -18.49
CA ASN A 258 18.79 -0.33 -18.91
C ASN A 258 19.60 -1.25 -17.98
N TRP A 259 18.92 -2.01 -17.11
CA TRP A 259 19.58 -3.01 -16.28
C TRP A 259 19.99 -4.22 -17.11
N VAL A 260 21.26 -4.60 -16.98
CA VAL A 260 21.85 -5.78 -17.59
C VAL A 260 22.37 -6.66 -16.45
N PRO A 261 21.87 -7.90 -16.31
CA PRO A 261 22.37 -8.82 -15.29
C PRO A 261 23.82 -9.23 -15.52
N ASP A 262 24.59 -9.30 -14.43
CA ASP A 262 25.88 -9.96 -14.43
C ASP A 262 25.70 -11.47 -14.33
N MET A 263 26.11 -12.19 -15.36
CA MET A 263 25.82 -13.63 -15.52
C MET A 263 27.00 -14.51 -15.09
N TYR A 264 26.71 -15.55 -14.31
CA TYR A 264 27.67 -16.60 -13.96
C TYR A 264 27.87 -17.57 -15.13
N ASN A 265 28.78 -17.21 -16.03
CA ASN A 265 29.07 -17.98 -17.25
C ASN A 265 30.04 -19.14 -17.06
N THR A 266 30.81 -19.16 -15.96
CA THR A 266 31.83 -20.16 -15.70
C THR A 266 31.70 -20.67 -14.27
N SER A 267 31.81 -21.98 -14.09
CA SER A 267 31.71 -22.62 -12.76
C SER A 267 32.85 -22.31 -11.79
N THR A 268 33.88 -21.57 -12.22
CA THR A 268 35.04 -21.20 -11.40
C THR A 268 34.78 -20.00 -10.49
N ASN A 269 33.90 -19.08 -10.91
CA ASN A 269 33.64 -17.82 -10.19
C ASN A 269 32.21 -17.81 -9.65
N LEU A 270 31.86 -18.84 -8.86
CA LEU A 270 30.57 -18.92 -8.19
C LEU A 270 30.74 -18.44 -6.74
N PRO A 271 29.86 -17.57 -6.23
CA PRO A 271 29.98 -17.03 -4.89
C PRO A 271 29.77 -18.12 -3.83
N GLU A 272 30.42 -17.96 -2.67
CA GLU A 272 30.42 -18.98 -1.62
C GLU A 272 29.01 -19.21 -1.05
N ASN A 273 28.23 -18.15 -0.89
CA ASN A 273 26.86 -18.15 -0.37
C ASN A 273 25.83 -18.82 -1.31
N MET A 274 26.17 -19.13 -2.56
CA MET A 274 25.26 -19.81 -3.48
C MET A 274 25.01 -21.26 -3.03
N PRO A 275 23.75 -21.74 -3.03
CA PRO A 275 23.43 -23.12 -2.67
C PRO A 275 24.17 -24.16 -3.51
N ASP A 276 24.63 -25.24 -2.88
CA ASP A 276 25.43 -26.28 -3.55
C ASP A 276 24.66 -27.00 -4.66
N ASP A 277 23.34 -27.17 -4.49
CA ASP A 277 22.46 -27.76 -5.51
C ASP A 277 22.43 -26.91 -6.79
N LEU A 278 22.47 -25.58 -6.65
CA LEU A 278 22.50 -24.66 -7.77
C LEU A 278 23.88 -24.65 -8.42
N LYS A 279 24.97 -24.67 -7.64
CA LYS A 279 26.34 -24.78 -8.16
C LYS A 279 26.51 -26.05 -9.01
N GLU A 280 25.98 -27.19 -8.54
CA GLU A 280 26.00 -28.44 -9.30
C GLU A 280 25.16 -28.37 -10.58
N HIS A 281 23.98 -27.73 -10.51
CA HIS A 281 23.14 -27.52 -11.68
C HIS A 281 23.85 -26.68 -12.76
N ILE A 282 24.49 -25.58 -12.36
CA ILE A 282 25.25 -24.70 -13.27
C ILE A 282 26.41 -25.47 -13.92
N ARG A 283 27.18 -26.24 -13.13
CA ARG A 283 28.26 -27.11 -13.65
C ARG A 283 27.72 -28.13 -14.66
N GLY A 284 26.56 -28.72 -14.39
CA GLY A 284 25.91 -29.66 -15.30
C GLY A 284 25.48 -29.02 -16.61
N GLU A 285 24.95 -27.79 -16.57
CA GLU A 285 24.58 -27.02 -17.77
C GLU A 285 25.80 -26.56 -18.56
N GLU A 286 26.88 -26.15 -17.89
CA GLU A 286 28.15 -25.80 -18.53
C GLU A 286 28.75 -27.02 -19.26
N ALA A 287 28.73 -28.19 -18.64
CA ALA A 287 29.23 -29.44 -19.23
C ALA A 287 28.40 -29.89 -20.45
N ARG A 288 27.12 -29.52 -20.52
CA ARG A 288 26.27 -29.74 -21.72
C ARG A 288 26.67 -28.85 -22.90
N GLY A 289 27.64 -27.96 -22.72
CA GLY A 289 28.41 -27.31 -23.78
C GLY A 289 27.67 -26.19 -24.48
N ASN A 290 26.76 -25.48 -23.80
CA ASN A 290 25.85 -24.58 -24.49
C ASN A 290 25.85 -23.17 -23.91
N LYS A 291 25.63 -22.18 -24.77
CA LYS A 291 25.43 -20.74 -24.49
C LYS A 291 24.23 -20.43 -23.56
N ASN A 292 23.72 -21.45 -22.87
CA ASN A 292 22.60 -21.46 -21.96
C ASN A 292 22.96 -20.99 -20.55
N THR A 293 24.22 -20.63 -20.29
CA THR A 293 24.69 -20.11 -19.00
C THR A 293 24.36 -18.64 -18.78
N ASN A 294 23.99 -17.91 -19.84
CA ASN A 294 23.55 -16.51 -19.77
C ASN A 294 22.14 -16.41 -19.17
N VAL A 295 21.99 -16.78 -17.91
CA VAL A 295 20.72 -16.89 -17.19
C VAL A 295 20.87 -16.30 -15.81
N VAL A 296 19.88 -15.49 -15.42
CA VAL A 296 19.70 -15.09 -14.03
C VAL A 296 19.13 -16.30 -13.29
N TRP A 297 19.99 -17.03 -12.60
CA TRP A 297 19.64 -18.26 -11.91
C TRP A 297 18.72 -17.99 -10.72
N VAL A 298 17.84 -18.94 -10.42
CA VAL A 298 16.90 -18.85 -9.30
C VAL A 298 16.96 -20.14 -8.49
N SER A 299 17.01 -20.00 -7.17
CA SER A 299 16.83 -21.09 -6.22
C SER A 299 15.74 -20.74 -5.22
N CYS A 300 15.01 -21.75 -4.75
CA CYS A 300 13.94 -21.63 -3.77
C CYS A 300 14.22 -22.69 -2.70
N SER A 301 14.28 -22.25 -1.46
CA SER A 301 14.43 -23.08 -0.26
C SER A 301 13.50 -22.55 0.82
N GLY A 302 13.20 -23.35 1.83
CA GLY A 302 12.53 -22.89 3.03
C GLY A 302 13.43 -21.96 3.84
N GLU A 303 12.84 -20.95 4.46
CA GLU A 303 13.51 -19.99 5.34
C GLU A 303 14.11 -20.71 6.56
N ASN A 304 13.29 -21.51 7.26
CA ASN A 304 13.74 -22.31 8.39
C ASN A 304 14.01 -23.77 7.99
N PRO A 305 14.84 -24.52 8.76
CA PRO A 305 15.04 -25.94 8.54
C PRO A 305 13.73 -26.76 8.57
N ALA A 306 12.76 -26.34 9.38
CA ALA A 306 11.43 -26.97 9.41
C ALA A 306 10.69 -26.77 8.09
N ASP A 307 10.80 -25.61 7.45
CA ASP A 307 10.12 -25.32 6.19
C ASP A 307 10.72 -26.14 5.04
N ASN A 308 12.03 -26.37 5.06
CA ASN A 308 12.71 -27.27 4.14
C ASN A 308 12.18 -28.71 4.20
N GLU A 309 11.73 -29.17 5.37
CA GLU A 309 11.09 -30.49 5.52
C GLU A 309 9.62 -30.52 5.09
N HIS A 310 8.95 -29.36 5.03
CA HIS A 310 7.53 -29.23 4.67
C HIS A 310 7.33 -28.91 3.19
N ILE A 311 8.24 -28.19 2.55
CA ILE A 311 8.13 -27.71 1.16
C ILE A 311 8.14 -28.85 0.14
N GLY A 312 8.90 -29.92 0.43
CA GLY A 312 9.06 -31.08 -0.45
C GLY A 312 9.92 -30.79 -1.69
N ALA A 313 9.78 -31.61 -2.73
CA ALA A 313 10.53 -31.43 -3.97
C ALA A 313 9.94 -30.28 -4.83
N ILE A 314 10.83 -29.47 -5.39
CA ILE A 314 10.51 -28.29 -6.21
C ILE A 314 11.02 -28.51 -7.64
N GLN A 315 10.20 -28.15 -8.63
CA GLN A 315 10.59 -28.12 -10.04
C GLN A 315 10.41 -26.72 -10.64
N TYR A 316 11.28 -26.34 -11.58
CA TYR A 316 11.21 -25.06 -12.29
C TYR A 316 10.77 -25.27 -13.74
N ILE A 317 9.83 -24.44 -14.19
CA ILE A 317 9.20 -24.55 -15.51
C ILE A 317 9.25 -23.19 -16.22
N PRO A 318 9.64 -23.14 -17.51
CA PRO A 318 10.20 -24.25 -18.30
C PRO A 318 11.66 -24.56 -17.96
N ARG A 319 12.33 -23.68 -17.21
CA ARG A 319 13.73 -23.80 -16.82
C ARG A 319 13.97 -23.10 -15.48
N ARG A 320 15.09 -23.43 -14.84
CA ARG A 320 15.54 -22.77 -13.61
C ARG A 320 16.20 -21.43 -13.95
N GLY A 321 15.46 -20.32 -13.81
CA GLY A 321 15.97 -18.95 -13.98
C GLY A 321 15.50 -18.21 -15.25
N PHE A 322 15.90 -16.94 -15.35
CA PHE A 322 15.49 -16.02 -16.41
C PHE A 322 16.59 -15.85 -17.48
N PRO A 323 16.33 -16.18 -18.75
CA PRO A 323 17.32 -16.00 -19.81
C PRO A 323 17.74 -14.53 -20.01
N GLY A 324 19.02 -14.31 -20.25
CA GLY A 324 19.61 -12.97 -20.43
C GLY A 324 19.09 -12.22 -21.65
N TYR A 325 18.61 -12.91 -22.69
CA TYR A 325 18.13 -12.28 -23.92
C TYR A 325 16.83 -11.46 -23.75
N PHE A 326 16.16 -11.55 -22.60
CA PHE A 326 15.04 -10.67 -22.25
C PHE A 326 15.48 -9.29 -21.76
N PHE A 327 16.75 -9.14 -21.36
CA PHE A 327 17.33 -7.91 -20.84
C PHE A 327 18.25 -7.26 -21.90
N PRO A 328 18.44 -5.93 -21.88
CA PRO A 328 17.91 -4.96 -20.92
C PRO A 328 16.50 -4.44 -21.27
N TYR A 329 15.80 -3.93 -20.25
CA TYR A 329 14.53 -3.21 -20.45
C TYR A 329 14.78 -1.77 -20.92
N LYS A 330 14.33 -1.43 -22.13
CA LYS A 330 14.51 -0.10 -22.74
C LYS A 330 13.22 0.73 -22.86
N ASN A 331 12.21 0.45 -22.04
CA ASN A 331 10.90 1.10 -22.11
C ASN A 331 10.25 1.02 -23.51
N VAL A 332 10.40 -0.14 -24.16
CA VAL A 332 9.72 -0.46 -25.43
C VAL A 332 8.30 -0.90 -25.11
N ASP A 333 7.34 -0.41 -25.91
CA ASP A 333 5.92 -0.73 -25.75
C ASP A 333 5.69 -2.25 -25.75
N ASN A 334 4.65 -2.71 -25.04
CA ASN A 334 4.25 -4.12 -24.94
C ASN A 334 5.35 -5.10 -24.46
N TYR A 335 6.47 -4.61 -23.90
CA TYR A 335 7.48 -5.44 -23.24
C TYR A 335 6.89 -6.18 -22.04
N LEU A 336 7.01 -7.51 -22.06
CA LEU A 336 6.69 -8.36 -20.92
C LEU A 336 7.95 -8.89 -20.25
N PRO A 337 8.04 -8.82 -18.92
CA PRO A 337 9.15 -9.40 -18.20
C PRO A 337 9.07 -10.93 -18.29
N PRO A 338 10.20 -11.64 -18.34
CA PRO A 338 10.18 -13.09 -18.34
C PRO A 338 9.62 -13.61 -17.02
N ILE A 339 8.99 -14.78 -17.10
CA ILE A 339 8.37 -15.47 -15.96
C ILE A 339 8.90 -16.90 -15.87
N VAL A 340 8.94 -17.43 -14.64
CA VAL A 340 9.30 -18.82 -14.35
C VAL A 340 8.28 -19.37 -13.37
N ALA A 341 7.75 -20.57 -13.59
CA ALA A 341 6.88 -21.24 -12.63
C ALA A 341 7.70 -22.16 -11.72
N VAL A 342 7.45 -22.06 -10.43
CA VAL A 342 7.92 -22.95 -9.38
C VAL A 342 6.77 -23.91 -9.06
N TYR A 343 6.97 -25.17 -9.37
CA TYR A 343 6.01 -26.24 -9.13
C TYR A 343 6.39 -26.99 -7.86
N PHE A 344 5.52 -26.94 -6.86
CA PHE A 344 5.67 -27.68 -5.61
C PHE A 344 5.03 -29.05 -5.77
N GLU A 345 5.83 -30.13 -5.79
CA GLU A 345 5.30 -31.46 -6.11
C GLU A 345 4.36 -31.99 -5.01
N LYS A 346 4.82 -31.98 -3.76
CA LYS A 346 4.12 -32.55 -2.62
C LYS A 346 4.48 -31.82 -1.31
N PRO A 347 4.05 -30.57 -1.13
CA PRO A 347 4.17 -29.91 0.15
C PRO A 347 3.37 -30.67 1.22
N LYS A 348 3.90 -30.76 2.43
CA LYS A 348 3.18 -31.34 3.58
C LYS A 348 1.99 -30.44 3.93
N ASN A 349 0.84 -31.05 4.21
CA ASN A 349 -0.32 -30.29 4.70
C ASN A 349 -0.05 -29.89 6.15
N VAL A 350 -0.09 -28.59 6.43
CA VAL A 350 0.00 -28.07 7.78
C VAL A 350 -1.39 -27.57 8.17
N VAL A 351 -1.88 -28.03 9.32
CA VAL A 351 -3.09 -27.47 9.92
C VAL A 351 -2.68 -26.12 10.49
N ALA A 352 -3.18 -25.04 9.89
CA ALA A 352 -3.05 -23.71 10.50
C ALA A 352 -3.77 -23.79 11.86
N GLY A 353 -3.01 -23.73 12.95
CA GLY A 353 -3.58 -23.39 14.24
C GLY A 353 -4.20 -21.99 14.16
N PRO A 354 -5.21 -21.66 14.97
CA PRO A 354 -5.60 -20.27 15.14
C PRO A 354 -4.35 -19.49 15.57
N PHE A 355 -3.84 -18.62 14.70
CA PHE A 355 -2.79 -17.70 15.06
C PHE A 355 -3.40 -16.66 16.00
N ASP A 356 -2.75 -16.47 17.13
CA ASP A 356 -3.27 -15.87 18.36
C ASP A 356 -4.07 -14.58 18.12
N GLU A 357 -5.39 -14.66 18.35
CA GLU A 357 -6.21 -13.52 18.70
C GLU A 357 -6.56 -13.69 20.18
N GLU A 358 -6.11 -12.74 20.98
CA GLU A 358 -6.19 -12.67 22.42
C GLU A 358 -7.61 -12.96 22.98
N ILE A 359 -7.69 -13.94 23.90
CA ILE A 359 -8.73 -14.18 24.93
C ILE A 359 -10.20 -14.27 24.45
N VAL A 360 -10.76 -15.49 24.38
CA VAL A 360 -12.06 -15.80 25.04
C VAL A 360 -12.04 -17.23 25.59
N GLU A 361 -12.23 -17.32 26.90
CA GLU A 361 -12.46 -18.55 27.66
C GLU A 361 -13.79 -19.21 27.26
N SER A 362 -13.75 -20.54 27.11
CA SER A 362 -14.89 -21.48 27.02
C SER A 362 -15.75 -21.51 25.74
N VAL A 363 -15.59 -22.59 24.96
CA VAL A 363 -16.61 -23.58 24.55
C VAL A 363 -16.04 -24.43 23.39
N PRO A 364 -16.27 -25.76 23.36
CA PRO A 364 -15.51 -26.68 22.51
C PRO A 364 -16.15 -26.88 21.12
N VAL A 365 -15.32 -27.43 20.22
CA VAL A 365 -15.60 -27.92 18.85
C VAL A 365 -15.51 -26.84 17.76
N VAL A 366 -14.35 -26.77 17.11
CA VAL A 366 -14.17 -26.18 15.78
C VAL A 366 -13.61 -27.27 14.86
N PRO A 367 -14.16 -27.48 13.66
CA PRO A 367 -13.80 -28.61 12.80
C PRO A 367 -12.37 -28.45 12.28
N ILE A 368 -11.61 -29.54 12.31
CA ILE A 368 -10.27 -29.66 11.74
C ILE A 368 -10.35 -29.32 10.25
N LEU A 369 -9.65 -28.27 9.83
CA LEU A 369 -9.61 -27.82 8.45
C LEU A 369 -8.20 -28.01 7.89
N ASP A 370 -8.05 -28.99 6.99
CA ASP A 370 -6.83 -29.22 6.24
C ASP A 370 -6.64 -28.11 5.19
N GLY A 371 -5.57 -27.34 5.32
CA GLY A 371 -5.12 -26.35 4.33
C GLY A 371 -3.70 -26.64 3.86
N ILE A 372 -3.31 -26.03 2.75
CA ILE A 372 -1.90 -25.94 2.34
C ILE A 372 -1.47 -24.51 2.58
N ILE A 373 -0.32 -24.39 3.25
CA ILE A 373 0.35 -23.13 3.52
C ILE A 373 1.63 -23.15 2.68
N VAL A 374 1.81 -22.16 1.83
CA VAL A 374 3.09 -21.87 1.19
C VAL A 374 3.43 -20.44 1.56
N ASP A 375 4.45 -20.26 2.39
CA ASP A 375 5.05 -18.94 2.61
C ASP A 375 6.12 -18.72 1.54
N VAL A 376 6.07 -17.55 0.88
CA VAL A 376 6.98 -17.21 -0.21
C VAL A 376 7.65 -15.89 0.13
N GLU A 377 8.77 -15.97 0.83
CA GLU A 377 9.67 -14.83 0.97
C GLU A 377 10.62 -14.77 -0.23
N VAL A 378 10.74 -13.58 -0.82
CA VAL A 378 11.55 -13.39 -2.02
C VAL A 378 12.83 -12.65 -1.68
N VAL A 379 13.91 -13.42 -1.56
CA VAL A 379 15.26 -12.88 -1.42
C VAL A 379 15.77 -12.50 -2.81
N SER A 380 16.40 -11.33 -2.91
CA SER A 380 16.88 -10.71 -4.14
C SER A 380 17.83 -11.61 -4.94
N VAL A 381 17.96 -11.30 -6.24
CA VAL A 381 18.94 -11.94 -7.12
C VAL A 381 20.33 -11.74 -6.49
N VAL A 382 21.09 -12.83 -6.37
CA VAL A 382 22.47 -12.81 -5.88
C VAL A 382 23.30 -12.03 -6.89
N ASP A 383 23.42 -10.74 -6.63
CA ASP A 383 24.45 -9.87 -7.20
C ASP A 383 25.38 -9.51 -6.03
N GLU A 384 26.67 -9.66 -6.26
CA GLU A 384 27.71 -9.52 -5.24
C GLU A 384 27.90 -8.02 -4.91
N LEU A 385 28.07 -7.71 -3.61
CA LEU A 385 28.52 -6.44 -2.97
C LEU A 385 27.35 -5.48 -2.57
N VAL A 386 27.21 -4.97 -1.33
CA VAL A 386 28.19 -4.51 -0.31
C VAL A 386 27.55 -4.48 1.09
N ASP A 387 28.32 -4.98 2.07
CA ASP A 387 28.45 -4.70 3.52
C ASP A 387 27.27 -4.74 4.52
N ASP A 388 27.46 -5.68 5.46
CA ASP A 388 27.24 -5.60 6.91
C ASP A 388 26.87 -4.21 7.47
N VAL A 389 25.64 -4.10 7.99
CA VAL A 389 25.39 -3.20 9.12
C VAL A 389 25.38 -4.06 10.37
N GLU A 390 26.59 -4.26 10.88
CA GLU A 390 26.83 -4.62 12.27
C GLU A 390 26.26 -3.47 13.12
N THR A 391 25.15 -3.72 13.82
CA THR A 391 24.72 -2.87 14.93
C THR A 391 25.72 -3.05 16.06
N VAL A 392 26.74 -2.19 16.08
CA VAL A 392 27.61 -2.00 17.24
C VAL A 392 26.85 -1.15 18.24
N ASP A 393 26.53 -1.76 19.38
CA ASP A 393 26.23 -1.09 20.64
C ASP A 393 27.38 -0.14 21.01
N ASP A 394 27.07 1.14 21.24
CA ASP A 394 27.66 2.01 22.28
C ASP A 394 26.83 3.30 22.46
#